data_AF-K0ILR5-F1
#
_entry.id   AF-K0ILR5-F1
#
_cell.length_a   1.000
_cell.length_b   1.000
_cell.length_c   1.000
_cell.angle_alpha   90.00
_cell.angle_beta   90.00
_cell.angle_gamma   90.00
#
_symmetry.space_group_name_H-M   'P 1'
#
loop_
_entity.id
_entity.type
_entity.pdbx_description
1 polymer ?
#
loop_
_entity_poly.entity_id
_entity_poly.type
_entity_poly.pdbx_seq_one_letter_code
_entity_poly.pdbx_strand_id
1 'polypeptide(L)' 'MVDPVLHEGTGMHIMAKLGQSELATQPYSMLDESTKMNIVRLNRGELVIVHLAFRHPVKIVFPKVQFKG' A
#
# COMPACT_ATOMS: atom_id res chain seq x y z
N MET A 1 -3.04 -14.13 10.23
CA MET A 1 -3.79 -13.97 8.97
C MET A 1 -4.90 -12.98 9.27
N VAL A 2 -4.98 -11.86 8.54
CA VAL A 2 -6.07 -10.88 8.72
C VAL A 2 -7.36 -11.50 8.16
N ASP A 3 -8.49 -11.27 8.82
CA ASP A 3 -9.79 -11.75 8.38
C ASP A 3 -10.13 -11.17 6.99
N PRO A 4 -10.44 -11.99 5.97
CA PRO A 4 -10.78 -11.52 4.63
C PRO A 4 -11.96 -10.56 4.60
N VAL A 5 -12.94 -10.73 5.50
CA VAL A 5 -14.13 -9.87 5.58
C VAL A 5 -13.77 -8.48 6.10
N LEU A 6 -12.85 -8.39 7.07
CA LEU A 6 -12.32 -7.11 7.53
C LEU A 6 -11.47 -6.44 6.44
N HIS A 7 -10.78 -7.25 5.65
CA HIS A 7 -9.98 -6.77 4.55
C HIS A 7 -10.87 -6.16 3.45
N GLU A 8 -11.96 -6.82 3.06
CA GLU A 8 -12.91 -6.29 2.06
C GLU A 8 -13.77 -5.13 2.59
N GLY A 9 -14.13 -5.16 3.88
CA GLY A 9 -15.07 -4.21 4.48
C GLY A 9 -14.50 -2.83 4.85
N THR A 10 -13.17 -2.68 4.91
CA THR A 10 -12.54 -1.42 5.36
C THR A 10 -12.47 -0.36 4.28
N GLY A 11 -12.55 -0.74 2.99
CA GLY A 11 -12.50 0.15 1.82
C GLY A 11 -11.17 0.90 1.61
N MET A 12 -10.41 1.14 2.68
CA MET A 12 -9.14 1.88 2.73
C MET A 12 -8.00 0.96 3.13
N HIS A 13 -7.05 0.79 2.24
CA HIS A 13 -5.83 0.03 2.50
C HIS A 13 -4.62 0.96 2.49
N ILE A 14 -3.85 0.94 3.57
CA ILE A 14 -2.58 1.67 3.68
C ILE A 14 -1.46 0.64 3.74
N MET A 15 -0.53 0.71 2.78
CA MET A 15 0.51 -0.30 2.60
C MET A 15 1.89 0.34 2.54
N ALA A 16 2.85 -0.27 3.23
CA ALA A 16 4.27 0.03 3.08
C ALA A 16 4.88 -0.84 1.97
N LYS A 17 6.21 -0.78 1.79
CA LYS A 17 6.91 -1.65 0.85
C LYS A 17 6.70 -3.12 1.20
N LEU A 18 6.16 -3.90 0.27
CA LEU A 18 5.96 -5.35 0.37
C LEU A 18 6.70 -6.07 -0.77
N GLY A 19 6.98 -7.36 -0.56
CA GLY A 19 7.62 -8.22 -1.56
C GLY A 19 6.65 -8.73 -2.61
N GLN A 20 7.14 -9.05 -3.81
CA GLN A 20 6.30 -9.55 -4.91
C GLN A 20 5.60 -10.87 -4.55
N SER A 21 6.29 -11.80 -3.87
CA SER A 21 5.70 -13.07 -3.44
C SER A 21 4.56 -12.89 -2.43
N GLU A 22 4.66 -11.88 -1.58
CA GLU A 22 3.60 -11.54 -0.63
C GLU A 22 2.39 -10.94 -1.35
N LEU A 23 2.61 -10.02 -2.29
CA LEU A 23 1.56 -9.39 -3.11
C LEU A 23 0.85 -10.35 -4.07
N ALA A 24 1.42 -11.53 -4.30
CA ALA A 24 0.79 -12.61 -5.06
C ALA A 24 -0.28 -13.38 -4.25
N THR A 25 -0.35 -13.16 -2.94
CA THR A 25 -1.30 -13.87 -2.07
C THR A 25 -2.72 -13.28 -2.15
N GLN A 26 -3.72 -14.11 -1.81
CA GLN A 26 -5.14 -13.78 -1.90
C GLN A 26 -5.55 -12.45 -1.22
N PRO A 27 -5.02 -12.06 -0.04
CA PRO A 27 -5.36 -10.78 0.57
C PRO A 27 -5.10 -9.59 -0.33
N TYR A 28 -4.12 -9.65 -1.24
CA TYR A 28 -3.77 -8.54 -2.14
C TYR A 28 -4.39 -8.66 -3.54
N SER A 29 -5.38 -9.55 -3.71
CA SER A 29 -6.05 -9.79 -5.00
C SER A 29 -6.86 -8.61 -5.52
N MET A 30 -7.28 -7.70 -4.63
CA MET A 30 -7.98 -6.45 -4.99
C MET A 30 -7.09 -5.41 -5.69
N LEU A 31 -5.77 -5.60 -5.68
CA LEU A 31 -4.82 -4.70 -6.31
C LEU A 31 -4.56 -5.08 -7.76
N ASP A 32 -4.60 -4.10 -8.66
CA ASP A 32 -4.08 -4.29 -10.01
C ASP A 32 -2.55 -4.47 -10.02
N GLU A 33 -2.04 -5.04 -11.10
CA GLU A 33 -0.62 -5.35 -11.23
C GLU A 33 0.26 -4.08 -11.19
N SER A 34 -0.24 -2.96 -11.72
CA SER A 34 0.48 -1.69 -11.70
C SER A 34 0.69 -1.17 -10.27
N THR A 35 -0.32 -1.33 -9.42
CA THR A 35 -0.33 -0.95 -8.01
C THR A 35 0.61 -1.84 -7.23
N LYS A 36 0.60 -3.16 -7.49
CA LYS A 36 1.57 -4.11 -6.89
C LYS A 36 3.00 -3.72 -7.24
N MET A 37 3.27 -3.42 -8.51
CA MET A 37 4.61 -2.99 -8.96
C MET A 37 5.05 -1.67 -8.31
N ASN A 38 4.12 -0.74 -8.06
CA ASN A 38 4.41 0.49 -7.32
C ASN A 38 4.76 0.21 -5.85
N ILE A 39 4.03 -0.69 -5.19
CA ILE A 39 4.28 -1.10 -3.81
C ILE A 39 5.66 -1.75 -3.66
N VAL A 40 6.05 -2.64 -4.59
CA VAL A 40 7.38 -3.28 -4.59
C VAL A 40 8.49 -2.23 -4.69
N ARG A 41 8.26 -1.09 -5.34
CA ARG A 41 9.26 -0.04 -5.58
C ARG A 41 9.29 1.06 -4.51
N LEU A 42 8.45 0.99 -3.47
CA LEU A 42 8.45 1.98 -2.40
C LEU A 42 9.81 2.05 -1.68
N ASN A 43 10.23 3.25 -1.30
CA ASN A 43 11.38 3.49 -0.44
C ASN A 43 10.98 3.44 1.04
N ARG A 44 11.98 3.40 1.93
CA ARG A 44 11.76 3.47 3.38
C ARG A 44 11.02 4.76 3.74
N GLY A 45 9.89 4.62 4.44
CA GLY A 45 9.05 5.76 4.83
C GLY A 45 8.08 6.23 3.74
N GLU A 46 7.95 5.51 2.63
CA GLU A 46 6.87 5.73 1.66
C GLU A 46 5.73 4.74 1.90
N LEU A 47 4.51 5.22 1.68
CA LEU A 47 3.29 4.40 1.78
C LEU A 47 2.44 4.59 0.52
N VAL A 48 1.53 3.67 0.27
CA VAL A 48 0.46 3.79 -0.73
C VAL A 48 -0.89 3.62 -0.04
N ILE A 49 -1.83 4.50 -0.37
CA ILE A 49 -3.25 4.37 -0.02
C ILE A 49 -4.03 3.91 -1.24
N VAL A 50 -4.82 2.85 -1.07
CA VAL A 50 -5.81 2.37 -2.04
C VAL A 50 -7.19 2.50 -1.41
N HIS A 51 -8.10 3.21 -2.08
CA HIS A 51 -9.48 3.40 -1.64
C HIS A 51 -10.39 3.65 -2.84
N LEU A 52 -11.64 3.16 -2.80
CA LEU A 52 -12.60 3.26 -3.91
C LEU A 52 -12.95 4.70 -4.30
N ALA A 53 -12.86 5.66 -3.36
CA ALA A 53 -13.06 7.08 -3.66
C ALA A 53 -11.89 7.73 -4.42
N PHE A 54 -10.74 7.08 -4.53
CA PHE A 54 -9.59 7.59 -5.28
C PHE A 54 -9.52 6.94 -6.65
N ARG A 55 -9.42 7.76 -7.71
CA ARG A 55 -9.26 7.27 -9.09
C ARG A 55 -7.97 6.49 -9.31
N HIS A 56 -6.93 6.84 -8.55
CA HIS A 56 -5.61 6.21 -8.60
C HIS A 56 -5.08 6.01 -7.17
N PRO A 57 -4.22 5.01 -6.94
CA PRO A 57 -3.51 4.86 -5.68
C PRO A 57 -2.73 6.13 -5.32
N VAL A 58 -2.78 6.53 -4.04
CA VAL A 58 -2.12 7.74 -3.56
C VAL A 58 -0.82 7.37 -2.85
N LYS A 59 0.32 7.88 -3.32
CA LYS A 59 1.61 7.72 -2.64
C LYS A 59 1.76 8.77 -1.53
N ILE A 60 2.07 8.34 -0.32
CA ILE A 60 2.45 9.19 0.81
C ILE A 60 3.96 9.18 0.94
N VAL A 61 4.56 10.37 1.08
CA VAL A 61 5.97 10.56 1.41
C VAL A 61 6.04 11.43 2.65
N PHE A 62 6.68 10.92 3.72
CA PHE A 62 6.95 11.76 4.89
C PHE A 62 8.06 12.76 4.57
N PRO A 63 7.91 14.03 4.97
CA PRO A 63 8.98 15.01 4.82
C PRO A 63 10.22 14.56 5.59
N LYS A 64 11.41 14.76 5.02
CA LYS A 64 12.66 14.51 5.74
C LYS A 64 12.73 15.46 6.93
N VAL A 65 12.77 14.89 8.14
CA VAL A 65 12.96 15.69 9.36
C VAL A 65 14.36 16.28 9.31
N GLN A 66 14.47 17.59 9.12
CA GLN A 66 15.74 18.30 9.33
C GLN A 66 15.92 18.45 10.84
N PHE A 67 16.42 17.41 11.51
CA PHE A 67 16.93 17.60 12.87
C PHE A 67 18.14 18.54 12.75
N LYS A 68 17.97 19.79 13.14
CA LYS A 68 19.08 20.69 13.48
C LYS A 68 19.56 20.25 14.87
N GLY A 69 20.54 19.36 14.89
CA GLY A 69 21.38 19.13 16.07
C GLY A 69 22.50 20.16 16.12
#